data_AF-A0A2N4UWM2-F1
#
_entry.id   AF-A0A2N4UWM2-F1
#
_cell.length_a   1.000
_cell.length_b   1.000
_cell.length_c   1.000
_cell.angle_alpha   90.00
_cell.angle_beta   90.00
_cell.angle_gamma   90.00
#
_symmetry.space_group_name_H-M   'P 1'
#
loop_
_entity.id
_entity.type
_entity.pdbx_description
1 polymer ?
#
loop_
_entity_poly.entity_id
_entity_poly.type
_entity_poly.pdbx_seq_one_letter_code
_entity_poly.pdbx_strand_id
1 'polypeptide(L)'
;MTKYSLMDFARVNGIYRVKGIINIQPLPDRLKQRILDNRFSKAGRCYDNVFGIVNSGLFDNALYVLAVASKVLPVQHAIIKIGECYFDPTWELNQSDSNVFDQEGQYLVIDEWDRPALNEIILKTQSSDGICYAPMISTIRKIL
;
A
#
# COMPACT_ATOMS: atom_id res chain seq x y z
N MET A 1 10.10 5.85 27.00
CA MET A 1 8.95 6.01 26.08
C MET A 1 8.79 4.69 25.36
N THR A 2 7.72 3.94 25.62
CA THR A 2 7.53 2.61 25.01
C THR A 2 7.25 2.82 23.52
N LYS A 3 8.19 2.45 22.65
CA LYS A 3 7.93 2.42 21.20
C LYS A 3 6.91 1.31 20.96
N TYR A 4 5.67 1.67 20.62
CA TYR A 4 4.70 0.70 20.12
C TYR A 4 5.23 0.11 18.82
N SER A 5 5.33 -1.22 18.74
CA SER A 5 5.78 -1.87 17.52
C SER A 5 4.66 -1.85 16.46
N LEU A 6 5.03 -2.00 15.19
CA LEU A 6 4.05 -2.20 14.11
C LEU A 6 3.10 -3.37 14.38
N MET A 7 3.62 -4.42 15.05
CA MET A 7 2.82 -5.57 15.45
C MET A 7 1.79 -5.24 16.53
N ASP A 8 2.13 -4.35 17.47
CA ASP A 8 1.17 -3.91 18.49
C ASP A 8 0.06 -3.07 17.87
N PHE A 9 0.41 -2.18 16.93
CA PHE A 9 -0.57 -1.45 16.15
C PHE A 9 -1.49 -2.41 15.37
N ALA A 10 -0.92 -3.40 14.69
CA ALA A 10 -1.68 -4.39 13.95
C ALA A 10 -2.68 -5.12 14.86
N ARG A 11 -2.23 -5.61 16.02
CA ARG A 11 -3.08 -6.31 17.00
C ARG A 11 -4.22 -5.44 17.53
N VAL A 12 -3.93 -4.20 17.92
CA VAL A 12 -4.97 -3.25 18.38
C VAL A 12 -6.01 -2.97 17.29
N ASN A 13 -5.59 -3.01 16.01
CA ASN A 13 -6.47 -2.89 14.86
C ASN A 13 -7.07 -4.23 14.41
N GLY A 14 -6.96 -5.30 15.20
CA GLY A 14 -7.53 -6.63 14.91
C GLY A 14 -6.91 -7.32 13.69
N ILE A 15 -5.67 -6.99 13.36
CA ILE A 15 -4.90 -7.58 12.27
C ILE A 15 -3.98 -8.64 12.88
N TYR A 16 -4.37 -9.91 12.71
CA TYR A 16 -3.64 -11.05 13.29
C TYR A 16 -2.80 -11.81 12.26
N ARG A 17 -3.09 -11.60 10.97
CA ARG A 17 -2.34 -12.18 9.86
C ARG A 17 -1.54 -11.07 9.16
N VAL A 18 -0.24 -11.30 9.05
CA VAL A 18 0.72 -10.41 8.40
C VAL A 18 1.72 -11.27 7.63
N LYS A 19 2.22 -10.76 6.51
CA LYS A 19 3.24 -11.46 5.70
C LYS A 19 4.66 -11.19 6.19
N GLY A 20 4.90 -10.05 6.84
CA GLY A 20 6.20 -9.73 7.42
C GLY A 20 6.49 -8.24 7.41
N ILE A 21 7.69 -7.88 7.89
CA ILE A 21 8.20 -6.52 7.83
C ILE A 21 9.15 -6.40 6.64
N ILE A 22 8.95 -5.39 5.81
CA ILE A 22 9.77 -5.11 4.63
C ILE A 22 10.35 -3.70 4.68
N ASN A 23 11.40 -3.50 3.89
CA ASN A 23 11.91 -2.18 3.54
C ASN A 23 11.49 -1.85 2.11
N ILE A 24 11.08 -0.61 1.88
CA ILE A 24 10.84 -0.11 0.52
C ILE A 24 12.14 0.33 -0.14
N GLN A 25 12.15 0.29 -1.46
CA GLN A 25 13.22 0.79 -2.31
C GLN A 25 12.80 2.12 -2.95
N PRO A 26 13.75 2.98 -3.33
CA PRO A 26 13.45 4.15 -4.15
C PRO A 26 12.80 3.74 -5.47
N LEU A 27 11.77 4.44 -5.91
CA LEU A 27 11.19 4.24 -7.23
C LEU A 27 12.24 4.57 -8.31
N PRO A 28 12.53 3.65 -9.23
CA PRO A 28 13.30 3.96 -10.43
C PRO A 28 12.62 5.06 -11.24
N ASP A 29 13.39 5.97 -11.83
CA ASP A 29 12.88 7.13 -12.57
C ASP A 29 11.90 6.75 -13.69
N ARG A 30 12.16 5.61 -14.36
CA ARG A 30 11.26 5.06 -15.37
C ARG A 30 9.88 4.72 -14.81
N LEU A 31 9.81 4.20 -13.58
CA LEU A 31 8.52 3.91 -12.93
C LEU A 31 7.84 5.20 -12.49
N LYS A 32 8.60 6.16 -11.92
CA LYS A 32 8.09 7.47 -11.52
C LYS A 32 7.38 8.16 -12.69
N GLN A 33 8.06 8.28 -13.82
CA GLN A 33 7.51 8.96 -14.98
C GLN A 33 6.23 8.29 -15.47
N ARG A 34 6.20 6.96 -15.58
CA ARG A 34 4.99 6.25 -16.00
C ARG A 34 3.81 6.44 -15.04
N ILE A 35 4.05 6.49 -13.74
CA ILE A 35 3.01 6.74 -12.73
C ILE A 35 2.46 8.17 -12.87
N LEU A 36 3.34 9.15 -13.06
CA LEU A 36 2.96 10.56 -13.27
C LEU A 36 2.14 10.73 -14.55
N ASP A 37 2.60 10.14 -15.67
CA ASP A 37 1.93 10.23 -16.98
C ASP A 37 0.50 9.65 -16.92
N ASN A 38 0.28 8.63 -16.08
CA ASN A 38 -1.02 8.00 -15.88
C ASN A 38 -1.83 8.59 -14.70
N ARG A 39 -1.34 9.66 -14.08
CA ARG A 39 -2.00 10.40 -12.99
C ARG A 39 -2.32 9.55 -11.75
N PHE A 40 -1.50 8.54 -11.46
CA PHE A 40 -1.60 7.71 -10.26
C PHE A 40 -0.71 8.24 -9.11
N SER A 41 -0.64 9.56 -8.98
CA SER A 41 0.21 10.24 -7.99
C SER A 41 -0.56 11.33 -7.25
N LYS A 42 -1.85 11.13 -6.97
CA LYS A 42 -2.66 12.15 -6.28
C LYS A 42 -2.33 12.18 -4.79
N ALA A 43 -2.03 13.36 -4.26
CA ALA A 43 -1.75 13.55 -2.84
C ALA A 43 -2.90 13.05 -1.95
N GLY A 44 -2.57 12.36 -0.85
CA GLY A 44 -3.54 11.83 0.11
C GLY A 44 -4.39 10.65 -0.39
N ARG A 45 -4.09 10.09 -1.57
CA ARG A 45 -4.87 8.99 -2.19
C ARG A 45 -4.07 7.72 -2.40
N CYS A 46 -3.33 7.26 -1.38
CA CYS A 46 -2.44 6.11 -1.52
C CYS A 46 -3.14 4.84 -2.01
N TYR A 47 -4.28 4.48 -1.41
CA TYR A 47 -5.05 3.30 -1.81
C TYR A 47 -5.52 3.39 -3.27
N ASP A 48 -6.10 4.53 -3.68
CA ASP A 48 -6.60 4.72 -5.05
C ASP A 48 -5.46 4.73 -6.08
N ASN A 49 -4.34 5.39 -5.76
CA ASN A 49 -3.17 5.46 -6.64
C ASN A 49 -2.61 4.06 -6.90
N VAL A 50 -2.36 3.30 -5.83
CA VAL A 50 -1.83 1.94 -5.91
C VAL A 50 -2.81 1.00 -6.60
N PHE A 51 -4.10 1.11 -6.30
CA PHE A 51 -5.14 0.39 -7.00
C PHE A 51 -5.13 0.70 -8.50
N GLY A 52 -5.06 1.98 -8.88
CA GLY A 52 -4.97 2.41 -10.26
C GLY A 52 -3.74 1.86 -10.98
N ILE A 53 -2.58 1.87 -10.34
CA ILE A 53 -1.33 1.32 -10.89
C ILE A 53 -1.49 -0.17 -11.21
N VAL A 54 -1.98 -0.96 -10.25
CA VAL A 54 -2.08 -2.42 -10.39
C VAL A 54 -3.21 -2.80 -11.34
N ASN A 55 -4.38 -2.18 -11.19
CA ASN A 55 -5.56 -2.54 -11.98
C ASN A 55 -5.52 -2.02 -13.43
N SER A 56 -4.73 -0.98 -13.73
CA SER A 56 -4.50 -0.57 -15.11
C SER A 56 -3.59 -1.54 -15.88
N GLY A 57 -2.85 -2.41 -15.17
CA GLY A 57 -1.80 -3.22 -15.78
C GLY A 57 -0.63 -2.37 -16.27
N LEU A 58 -0.36 -1.22 -15.63
CA LEU A 58 0.71 -0.32 -16.04
C LEU A 58 2.08 -1.01 -15.99
N PHE A 59 2.29 -1.88 -15.00
CA PHE A 59 3.51 -2.67 -14.85
C PHE A 59 3.15 -4.15 -14.78
N ASP A 60 3.88 -4.96 -15.53
CA ASP A 60 3.71 -6.42 -15.50
C ASP A 60 4.03 -6.95 -14.10
N ASN A 61 3.20 -7.88 -13.63
CA ASN A 61 3.33 -8.53 -12.32
C ASN A 61 3.36 -7.55 -11.12
N ALA A 62 2.78 -6.35 -11.27
CA ALA A 62 2.59 -5.47 -10.13
C ALA A 62 1.56 -6.04 -9.17
N LEU A 63 1.89 -6.06 -7.89
CA LEU A 63 0.98 -6.43 -6.81
C LEU A 63 0.58 -5.20 -6.02
N TYR A 64 -0.69 -5.18 -5.62
CA TYR A 64 -1.21 -4.27 -4.61
C TYR A 64 -0.79 -4.79 -3.25
N VAL A 65 -0.15 -3.94 -2.44
CA VAL A 65 0.31 -4.33 -1.11
C VAL A 65 -0.37 -3.45 -0.08
N LEU A 66 -1.17 -4.07 0.79
CA LEU A 66 -1.72 -3.39 1.95
C LEU A 66 -0.74 -3.52 3.12
N ALA A 67 -0.38 -2.39 3.72
CA ALA A 67 0.64 -2.36 4.76
C ALA A 67 0.34 -1.33 5.86
N VAL A 68 1.13 -1.39 6.93
CA VAL A 68 1.25 -0.32 7.92
C VAL A 68 2.68 0.20 7.89
N ALA A 69 2.83 1.50 7.63
CA ALA A 69 4.12 2.17 7.61
C ALA A 69 4.47 2.67 9.01
N SER A 70 5.71 2.44 9.47
CA SER A 70 6.24 3.06 10.69
C SER A 70 6.95 4.36 10.35
N LYS A 71 6.29 5.49 10.61
CA LYS A 71 6.93 6.82 10.62
C LYS A 71 6.96 7.33 12.07
N VAL A 72 6.46 8.54 12.32
CA VAL A 72 6.29 9.05 13.70
C VAL A 72 5.16 8.31 14.43
N LEU A 73 4.09 7.97 13.70
CA LEU A 73 3.01 7.09 14.15
C LEU A 73 2.77 6.03 13.08
N PRO A 74 2.28 4.83 13.45
CA PRO A 74 1.86 3.84 12.48
C PRO A 74 0.68 4.34 11.65
N VAL A 75 0.81 4.29 10.32
CA VAL A 75 -0.23 4.72 9.39
C VAL A 75 -0.54 3.58 8.44
N GLN A 76 -1.84 3.29 8.26
CA GLN A 76 -2.29 2.34 7.25
C GLN A 76 -1.99 2.92 5.87
N HIS A 77 -1.42 2.11 4.99
CA HIS A 77 -0.94 2.57 3.69
C HIS A 77 -1.05 1.50 2.62
N ALA A 78 -0.98 1.92 1.36
CA ALA A 78 -0.87 1.02 0.22
C ALA A 78 0.44 1.33 -0.51
N ILE A 79 1.14 0.26 -0.91
CA ILE A 79 2.38 0.32 -1.71
C ILE A 79 2.27 -0.68 -2.87
N ILE A 80 3.21 -0.61 -3.82
CA ILE A 80 3.29 -1.59 -4.91
C ILE A 80 4.47 -2.54 -4.69
N LYS A 81 4.33 -3.78 -5.16
CA LYS A 81 5.45 -4.70 -5.35
C LYS A 81 5.59 -5.02 -6.82
N ILE A 82 6.81 -4.98 -7.34
CA ILE A 82 7.13 -5.37 -8.72
C ILE A 82 8.35 -6.28 -8.66
N GLY A 83 8.17 -7.55 -9.08
CA GLY A 83 9.16 -8.60 -8.81
C GLY A 83 9.34 -8.77 -7.29
N GLU A 84 10.59 -8.72 -6.82
CA GLU A 84 10.94 -8.86 -5.40
C GLU A 84 11.02 -7.52 -4.65
N CYS A 85 10.74 -6.41 -5.34
CA CYS A 85 10.97 -5.07 -4.82
C CYS A 85 9.67 -4.38 -4.41
N TYR A 86 9.68 -3.71 -3.26
CA TYR A 86 8.55 -2.93 -2.74
C TYR A 86 8.83 -1.43 -2.91
N PHE A 87 7.81 -0.68 -3.32
CA PHE A 87 7.93 0.74 -3.63
C PHE A 87 6.74 1.53 -3.10
N ASP A 88 6.96 2.72 -2.53
CA ASP A 88 5.89 3.64 -2.11
C ASP A 88 5.75 4.81 -3.09
N PRO A 89 4.94 4.67 -4.15
CA PRO A 89 4.80 5.70 -5.17
C PRO A 89 4.10 6.94 -4.62
N THR A 90 3.28 6.82 -3.57
CA THR A 90 2.46 7.94 -3.12
C THR A 90 3.29 8.91 -2.30
N TRP A 91 4.08 8.43 -1.34
CA TRP A 91 4.93 9.33 -0.56
C TRP A 91 6.11 9.84 -1.37
N GLU A 92 6.77 8.99 -2.16
CA GLU A 92 7.92 9.44 -2.95
C GLU A 92 7.58 10.51 -3.99
N LEU A 93 6.38 10.48 -4.57
CA LEU A 93 5.96 11.46 -5.58
C LEU A 93 5.22 12.68 -5.00
N ASN A 94 4.71 12.62 -3.77
CA ASN A 94 3.90 13.71 -3.18
C ASN A 94 4.54 14.40 -1.98
N GLN A 95 5.62 13.87 -1.41
CA GLN A 95 6.33 14.58 -0.35
C GLN A 95 7.46 15.43 -0.96
N SER A 96 7.45 16.73 -0.66
CA SER A 96 8.46 17.69 -1.10
C SER A 96 9.77 17.58 -0.31
N ASP A 97 9.76 16.89 0.85
CA ASP A 97 10.93 16.71 1.70
C ASP A 97 11.64 15.39 1.38
N SER A 98 12.95 15.49 1.15
CA SER A 98 13.89 14.38 0.87
C SER A 98 13.97 13.32 1.98
N ASN A 99 13.39 13.57 3.15
CA ASN A 99 13.51 12.74 4.34
C ASN A 99 12.59 11.50 4.35
N VAL A 100 11.82 11.23 3.29
CA VAL A 100 10.99 10.00 3.21
C VAL A 100 11.86 8.74 3.28
N PHE A 101 13.09 8.81 2.77
CA PHE A 101 14.05 7.70 2.72
C PHE A 101 15.18 7.79 3.75
N ASP A 102 15.36 8.94 4.42
CA ASP A 102 16.39 9.11 5.44
C ASP A 102 16.09 8.38 6.75
N GLN A 103 14.87 7.86 6.90
CA GLN A 103 14.50 6.99 8.00
C GLN A 103 14.04 5.66 7.44
N GLU A 104 14.80 4.62 7.77
CA GLU A 104 14.51 3.17 7.81
C GLU A 104 13.01 2.83 7.89
N GLY A 105 12.26 3.15 6.84
CA GLY A 105 10.81 3.10 6.83
C GLY A 105 10.37 1.66 6.68
N GLN A 106 10.21 0.99 7.81
CA GLN A 106 9.68 -0.36 7.85
C GLN A 106 8.18 -0.35 7.58
N TYR A 107 7.75 -1.27 6.72
CA TYR A 107 6.34 -1.52 6.45
C TYR A 107 6.00 -2.92 6.95
N LEU A 108 4.95 -3.03 7.74
CA LEU A 108 4.35 -4.32 8.07
C LEU A 108 3.34 -4.66 6.99
N VAL A 109 3.69 -5.64 6.16
CA VAL A 109 2.82 -6.12 5.08
C VAL A 109 1.72 -6.99 5.68
N ILE A 110 0.48 -6.62 5.36
CA ILE A 110 -0.73 -7.35 5.78
C ILE A 110 -1.05 -8.40 4.74
N ASP A 111 -1.19 -7.97 3.49
CA ASP A 111 -1.47 -8.85 2.37
C ASP A 111 -1.02 -8.21 1.03
N GLU A 112 -0.96 -9.05 -0.01
CA GLU A 112 -0.52 -8.71 -1.35
C GLU A 112 -1.43 -9.40 -2.36
N TRP A 113 -1.91 -8.66 -3.37
CA TRP A 113 -2.78 -9.20 -4.42
C TRP A 113 -2.32 -8.77 -5.80
N ASP A 114 -2.29 -9.72 -6.74
CA ASP A 114 -2.19 -9.42 -8.15
C ASP A 114 -3.51 -8.81 -8.66
N ARG A 115 -3.53 -8.40 -9.93
CA ARG A 115 -4.71 -7.76 -10.51
C ARG A 115 -5.97 -8.65 -10.47
N PRO A 116 -5.95 -9.94 -10.86
CA PRO A 116 -7.11 -10.81 -10.70
C PRO A 116 -7.60 -10.94 -9.26
N ALA A 117 -6.71 -11.25 -8.31
CA ALA A 117 -7.09 -11.41 -6.91
C ALA A 117 -7.59 -10.09 -6.29
N LEU A 118 -7.00 -8.97 -6.68
CA LEU A 118 -7.42 -7.63 -6.24
C LEU A 118 -8.87 -7.34 -6.64
N ASN A 119 -9.25 -7.69 -7.87
CA ASN A 119 -10.63 -7.53 -8.34
C ASN A 119 -11.60 -8.43 -7.58
N GLU A 120 -11.22 -9.67 -7.28
CA GLU A 120 -12.05 -10.55 -6.43
C GLU A 120 -12.26 -9.99 -5.03
N ILE A 121 -11.21 -9.46 -4.40
CA ILE A 121 -11.27 -8.88 -3.05
C ILE A 121 -12.21 -7.67 -3.02
N ILE A 122 -12.15 -6.82 -4.04
CA ILE A 122 -13.03 -5.65 -4.11
C ILE A 122 -14.49 -6.06 -4.23
N LEU A 123 -14.80 -7.08 -5.02
CA LEU A 123 -16.16 -7.62 -5.12
C LEU A 123 -16.63 -8.24 -3.79
N LYS A 124 -15.74 -8.94 -3.06
CA LYS A 124 -16.05 -9.52 -1.75
C LYS A 124 -16.23 -8.47 -0.64
N THR A 125 -15.69 -7.27 -0.82
CA THR A 125 -15.71 -6.18 0.16
C THR A 125 -16.63 -5.03 -0.24
N GLN A 126 -17.46 -5.23 -1.27
CA GLN A 126 -18.45 -4.28 -1.75
C GLN A 126 -19.36 -3.81 -0.60
N SER A 127 -19.61 -2.50 -0.52
CA SER A 127 -20.55 -1.96 0.45
C SER A 127 -22.00 -2.29 0.08
N SER A 128 -22.91 -2.13 1.04
CA SER A 128 -24.33 -2.48 0.86
C SER A 128 -25.05 -1.69 -0.22
N ASP A 129 -24.52 -0.53 -0.59
CA ASP A 129 -24.97 0.33 -1.70
C ASP A 129 -24.33 -0.02 -3.05
N GLY A 130 -23.52 -1.09 -3.11
CA GLY A 130 -22.85 -1.55 -4.31
C GLY A 130 -21.54 -0.84 -4.62
N ILE A 131 -21.05 0.06 -3.76
CA ILE A 131 -19.79 0.78 -4.01
C ILE A 131 -18.59 -0.12 -3.71
N CYS A 132 -17.61 -0.07 -4.60
CA CYS A 132 -16.36 -0.79 -4.51
C CYS A 132 -15.23 0.18 -4.14
N TYR A 133 -14.47 -0.14 -3.11
CA TYR A 133 -13.32 0.65 -2.67
C TYR A 133 -12.04 -0.17 -2.82
N ALA A 134 -10.92 0.51 -3.05
CA ALA A 134 -9.61 -0.12 -2.94
C ALA A 134 -9.46 -0.80 -1.56
N PRO A 135 -8.77 -1.96 -1.46
CA PRO A 135 -8.62 -2.65 -0.19
C PRO A 135 -7.97 -1.78 0.88
N MET A 136 -8.64 -1.67 2.02
CA MET A 136 -8.18 -1.01 3.24
C MET A 136 -8.41 -1.97 4.40
N ILE A 137 -7.73 -1.80 5.53
CA ILE A 137 -7.98 -2.65 6.71
C ILE A 137 -9.47 -2.63 7.11
N SER A 138 -10.12 -1.47 7.01
CA SER A 138 -11.55 -1.33 7.30
C SER A 138 -12.45 -2.15 6.36
N THR A 139 -12.05 -2.38 5.11
CA THR A 139 -12.85 -3.11 4.12
C THR A 139 -12.57 -4.62 4.16
N ILE A 140 -11.32 -5.02 4.35
CA ILE A 140 -10.93 -6.44 4.30
C ILE A 140 -11.05 -7.17 5.64
N ARG A 141 -11.24 -6.46 6.75
CA ARG A 141 -11.38 -7.05 8.10
C ARG A 141 -12.41 -8.17 8.20
N LYS A 142 -13.41 -8.17 7.31
CA LYS A 142 -14.48 -9.19 7.28
C LYS A 142 -14.07 -10.49 6.58
N ILE A 143 -12.96 -10.48 5.86
CA ILE A 143 -12.52 -11.58 4.98
C ILE A 143 -11.09 -12.07 5.25
N LEU A 144 -10.36 -11.43 6.17
CA LEU A 144 -9.08 -11.92 6.70
C LEU A 144 -9.32 -12.89 7.87
#